data_AF-A0A7C0YVZ7-F1
#
_entry.id   AF-A0A7C0YVZ7-F1
#
_cell.length_a   1.000
_cell.length_b   1.000
_cell.length_c   1.000
_cell.angle_alpha   90.00
_cell.angle_beta   90.00
_cell.angle_gamma   90.00
#
_symmetry.space_group_name_H-M   'P 1'
#
loop_
_entity.id
_entity.type
_entity.pdbx_description
1 polymer ?
#
loop_
_entity_poly.entity_id
_entity_poly.type
_entity_poly.pdbx_seq_one_letter_code
_entity_poly.pdbx_strand_id
1 'polypeptide(L)'
;MANKSILILSGLEPSGAAGLLLDVRVVRRLGFQPIAVATCTTCQHKGAFWIRPENPEKLARAIAGYLPHAGAVKIGLVPTPAMAHAVAESIRNRGDAKAVFDPVLATSAGMPTFWGGPHGSLLDLIAAVDLIT
;
A
#
# COMPACT_ATOMS: atom_id res chain seq x y z
N MET A 1 12.54 -13.13 18.98
CA MET A 1 13.17 -12.85 17.67
C MET A 1 12.39 -11.73 17.01
N ALA A 2 13.04 -10.76 16.35
CA ALA A 2 12.33 -9.69 15.65
C ALA A 2 11.38 -10.30 14.61
N ASN A 3 10.13 -9.80 14.57
CA ASN A 3 9.14 -10.27 13.61
C ASN A 3 9.63 -9.98 12.19
N LYS A 4 9.92 -11.03 11.40
CA LYS A 4 10.46 -10.92 10.04
C LYS A 4 9.38 -10.69 8.99
N SER A 5 8.13 -10.49 9.37
CA SER A 5 7.04 -10.27 8.44
C SER A 5 6.89 -8.79 8.07
N ILE A 6 6.69 -8.50 6.79
CA ILE A 6 6.41 -7.15 6.28
C ILE A 6 5.02 -7.15 5.65
N LEU A 7 4.10 -6.36 6.20
CA LEU A 7 2.79 -6.10 5.61
C LEU A 7 2.94 -5.10 4.46
N ILE A 8 2.54 -5.49 3.27
CA ILE A 8 2.60 -4.68 2.06
C ILE A 8 1.18 -4.31 1.65
N LEU A 9 0.90 -3.01 1.61
CA LEU A 9 -0.34 -2.43 1.11
C LEU A 9 -0.03 -1.74 -0.21
N SER A 10 -0.39 -2.34 -1.35
CA SER A 10 0.02 -1.82 -2.65
C SER A 10 -0.93 -2.25 -3.77
N GLY A 11 -0.88 -1.55 -4.90
CA GLY A 11 -1.68 -1.90 -6.07
C GLY A 11 -1.20 -3.20 -6.71
N LEU A 12 -2.11 -4.10 -7.04
CA LEU A 12 -1.81 -5.30 -7.82
C LEU A 12 -1.64 -4.92 -9.29
N GLU A 13 -0.38 -4.84 -9.72
CA GLU A 13 0.02 -4.63 -11.10
C GLU A 13 0.29 -6.00 -11.78
N PRO A 14 -0.44 -6.36 -12.85
CA PRO A 14 -0.46 -7.73 -13.38
C PRO A 14 0.88 -8.26 -13.92
N SER A 15 1.71 -7.42 -14.53
CA SER A 15 3.02 -7.86 -15.05
C SER A 15 4.00 -8.20 -13.92
N GLY A 16 3.72 -7.65 -12.73
CA GLY A 16 4.57 -7.70 -11.57
C GLY A 16 5.84 -6.89 -11.70
N ALA A 17 5.99 -6.05 -12.75
CA ALA A 17 7.11 -5.13 -12.88
C ALA A 17 7.07 -4.01 -11.84
N ALA A 18 5.91 -3.76 -11.23
CA ALA A 18 5.71 -2.79 -10.15
C ALA A 18 4.73 -3.31 -9.08
N GLY A 19 4.37 -2.44 -8.14
CA GLY A 19 3.30 -2.65 -7.17
C GLY A 19 3.50 -3.87 -6.28
N LEU A 20 2.38 -4.49 -5.88
CA LEU A 20 2.31 -5.53 -4.86
C LEU A 20 3.20 -6.75 -5.17
N LEU A 21 3.25 -7.18 -6.43
CA LEU A 21 4.05 -8.35 -6.81
C LEU A 21 5.56 -8.05 -6.78
N LEU A 22 5.98 -6.85 -7.20
CA LEU A 22 7.37 -6.43 -7.07
C LEU A 22 7.76 -6.31 -5.60
N ASP A 23 6.93 -5.65 -4.78
CA ASP A 23 7.14 -5.49 -3.34
C ASP A 23 7.34 -6.87 -2.67
N VAL A 24 6.48 -7.83 -2.96
CA VAL A 24 6.58 -9.22 -2.46
C VAL A 24 7.91 -9.87 -2.86
N ARG A 25 8.33 -9.74 -4.12
CA ARG A 25 9.61 -10.33 -4.59
C ARG A 25 10.80 -9.70 -3.89
N VAL A 26 10.81 -8.37 -3.71
CA VAL A 26 11.89 -7.65 -3.03
C VAL A 26 11.96 -8.08 -1.57
N VAL A 27 10.84 -8.10 -0.86
CA VAL A 27 10.78 -8.54 0.56
C VAL A 27 11.32 -9.95 0.72
N ARG A 28 10.92 -10.91 -0.14
CA ARG A 28 11.46 -12.27 -0.09
C ARG A 28 12.95 -12.32 -0.40
N ARG A 29 13.43 -11.55 -1.39
CA ARG A 29 14.85 -11.49 -1.75
C ARG A 29 15.71 -10.94 -0.61
N LEU A 30 15.15 -10.09 0.25
CA LEU A 30 15.80 -9.57 1.45
C LEU A 30 15.70 -10.51 2.67
N GLY A 31 15.10 -11.70 2.54
CA GLY A 31 15.00 -12.70 3.62
C GLY A 31 13.88 -12.45 4.62
N PHE A 32 12.91 -11.59 4.29
CA PHE A 32 11.71 -11.32 5.09
C PHE A 32 10.49 -12.06 4.53
N GLN A 33 9.47 -12.22 5.36
CA GLN A 33 8.20 -12.85 4.98
C GLN A 33 7.18 -11.79 4.54
N PRO A 34 6.75 -11.73 3.28
CA PRO A 34 5.73 -10.78 2.88
C PRO A 34 4.35 -11.23 3.34
N ILE A 35 3.55 -10.26 3.80
CA ILE A 35 2.09 -10.36 3.92
C ILE A 35 1.52 -9.33 2.95
N ALA A 36 0.78 -9.76 1.94
CA ALA A 36 0.38 -8.90 0.83
C ALA A 36 -1.13 -8.61 0.87
N VAL A 37 -1.50 -7.33 0.91
CA VAL A 37 -2.89 -6.87 0.82
C VAL A 37 -3.00 -5.88 -0.33
N ALA A 38 -3.83 -6.22 -1.31
CA ALA A 38 -4.06 -5.36 -2.47
C ALA A 38 -4.94 -4.16 -2.09
N THR A 39 -4.47 -2.96 -2.41
CA THR A 39 -5.27 -1.72 -2.29
C THR A 39 -6.16 -1.52 -3.51
N CYS A 40 -5.71 -2.00 -4.66
CA CYS A 40 -6.44 -1.95 -5.92
C CYS A 40 -5.92 -3.02 -6.85
N THR A 41 -6.70 -3.33 -7.88
CA THR A 41 -6.20 -3.99 -9.08
C THR A 41 -5.98 -2.96 -10.17
N THR A 42 -4.89 -3.09 -10.92
CA THR A 42 -4.55 -2.16 -12.01
C THR A 42 -4.41 -2.92 -13.32
N CYS A 43 -4.49 -2.20 -14.43
CA CYS A 43 -4.02 -2.68 -15.73
C CYS A 43 -3.46 -1.50 -16.50
N GLN A 44 -2.28 -1.71 -17.07
CA GLN A 44 -1.65 -0.75 -17.94
C GLN A 44 -0.96 -1.50 -19.09
N HIS A 45 -1.44 -1.29 -20.30
CA HIS A 45 -0.79 -1.73 -21.53
C HIS A 45 -1.20 -0.81 -22.69
N LYS A 46 -0.69 -1.06 -23.89
CA LYS A 46 -1.10 -0.33 -25.09
C LYS A 46 -2.63 -0.46 -25.26
N GLY A 47 -3.36 0.64 -25.12
CA GLY A 47 -4.81 0.68 -25.29
C GLY A 47 -5.67 0.44 -24.04
N ALA A 48 -5.09 0.22 -22.86
CA ALA A 48 -5.86 0.16 -21.63
C ALA A 48 -5.10 0.76 -20.44
N PHE A 49 -5.81 1.56 -19.66
CA PHE A 49 -5.37 2.02 -18.37
C PHE A 49 -6.57 2.09 -17.44
N TRP A 50 -6.54 1.31 -16.36
CA TRP A 50 -7.55 1.38 -15.32
C TRP A 50 -6.99 1.03 -13.95
N ILE A 51 -7.62 1.60 -12.94
CA ILE A 51 -7.40 1.29 -11.53
C ILE A 51 -8.77 0.99 -10.95
N ARG A 52 -8.90 -0.18 -10.33
CA ARG A 52 -10.10 -0.59 -9.61
C ARG A 52 -9.76 -0.66 -8.11
N PRO A 53 -10.10 0.39 -7.35
CA PRO A 53 -9.89 0.41 -5.90
C PRO A 53 -10.60 -0.75 -5.20
N GLU A 54 -10.01 -1.26 -4.13
CA GLU A 54 -10.70 -2.12 -3.18
C GLU A 54 -11.67 -1.31 -2.31
N ASN A 55 -12.64 -1.97 -1.70
CA ASN A 55 -13.51 -1.35 -0.72
C ASN A 55 -12.73 -0.94 0.56
N PRO A 56 -12.83 0.32 1.03
CA PRO A 56 -12.10 0.79 2.21
C PRO A 56 -12.34 -0.03 3.49
N GLU A 57 -13.56 -0.49 3.74
CA GLU A 57 -13.88 -1.30 4.93
C GLU A 57 -13.29 -2.71 4.83
N LYS A 58 -13.26 -3.29 3.63
CA LYS A 58 -12.59 -4.59 3.40
C LYS A 58 -11.08 -4.45 3.60
N LEU A 59 -10.50 -3.36 3.10
CA LEU A 59 -9.09 -3.06 3.31
C LEU A 59 -8.76 -2.89 4.79
N ALA A 60 -9.53 -2.09 5.53
CA ALA A 60 -9.34 -1.90 6.97
C ALA A 60 -9.41 -3.23 7.74
N ARG A 61 -10.41 -4.08 7.42
CA ARG A 61 -10.54 -5.42 8.01
C ARG A 61 -9.33 -6.31 7.71
N ALA A 62 -8.81 -6.29 6.48
CA ALA A 62 -7.61 -7.03 6.12
C ALA A 62 -6.38 -6.51 6.87
N ILE A 63 -6.18 -5.19 6.95
CA ILE A 63 -5.07 -4.61 7.72
C ILE A 63 -5.17 -5.02 9.18
N ALA A 64 -6.35 -4.88 9.81
CA ALA A 64 -6.54 -5.25 11.21
C ALA A 64 -6.22 -6.72 11.50
N GLY A 65 -6.53 -7.64 10.57
CA GLY A 65 -6.22 -9.06 10.72
C GLY A 65 -4.73 -9.40 10.58
N TYR A 66 -3.98 -8.65 9.78
CA TYR A 66 -2.58 -8.97 9.46
C TYR A 66 -1.55 -8.10 10.18
N LEU A 67 -1.93 -6.89 10.60
CA LEU A 67 -1.03 -5.93 11.25
C LEU A 67 -0.38 -6.48 12.54
N PRO A 68 -1.08 -7.21 13.43
CA PRO A 68 -0.46 -7.82 14.62
C PRO A 68 0.66 -8.82 14.30
N HIS A 69 0.68 -9.34 13.06
CA HIS A 69 1.66 -10.31 12.59
C HIS A 69 2.81 -9.67 11.81
N ALA A 70 2.87 -8.35 11.68
CA ALA A 70 3.90 -7.64 10.94
C ALA A 70 4.91 -6.92 11.85
N GLY A 71 6.20 -7.00 11.52
CA GLY A 71 7.25 -6.17 12.14
C GLY A 71 7.45 -4.83 11.44
N ALA A 72 6.95 -4.70 10.21
CA ALA A 72 6.92 -3.45 9.45
C ALA A 72 5.74 -3.43 8.46
N VAL A 73 5.37 -2.23 8.03
CA VAL A 73 4.34 -1.96 7.03
C VAL A 73 4.96 -1.14 5.91
N LYS A 74 4.81 -1.58 4.66
CA LYS A 74 5.07 -0.79 3.46
C LYS A 74 3.76 -0.42 2.81
N ILE A 75 3.60 0.84 2.46
CA ILE A 75 2.39 1.40 1.86
C ILE A 75 2.82 2.01 0.53
N GLY A 76 2.27 1.50 -0.57
CA GLY A 76 2.48 2.01 -1.92
C GLY A 76 1.23 2.72 -2.42
N LEU A 77 0.76 2.31 -3.61
CA LEU A 77 -0.42 2.91 -4.24
C LEU A 77 -1.67 2.79 -3.35
N VAL A 78 -2.25 3.93 -2.97
CA VAL A 78 -3.55 4.05 -2.30
C VAL A 78 -4.43 5.01 -3.11
N PRO A 79 -5.36 4.52 -3.95
CA PRO A 79 -5.92 5.31 -5.06
C PRO A 79 -6.99 6.34 -4.69
N THR A 80 -7.51 6.39 -3.45
CA THR A 80 -8.59 7.31 -3.08
C THR A 80 -8.43 7.90 -1.68
N PRO A 81 -9.04 9.06 -1.39
CA PRO A 81 -9.05 9.65 -0.04
C PRO A 81 -9.62 8.72 1.04
N ALA A 82 -10.74 8.04 0.76
CA ALA A 82 -11.37 7.13 1.70
C ALA A 82 -10.45 5.95 2.06
N MET A 83 -9.69 5.46 1.08
CA MET A 83 -8.68 4.45 1.32
C MET A 83 -7.48 4.98 2.10
N ALA A 84 -7.01 6.19 1.81
CA ALA A 84 -5.92 6.82 2.55
C ALA A 84 -6.28 6.97 4.03
N HIS A 85 -7.50 7.42 4.31
CA HIS A 85 -8.03 7.50 5.67
C HIS A 85 -8.13 6.12 6.33
N ALA A 86 -8.69 5.11 5.64
CA ALA A 86 -8.79 3.75 6.18
C ALA A 86 -7.42 3.13 6.51
N VAL A 87 -6.41 3.35 5.66
CA VAL A 87 -5.03 2.91 5.92
C VAL A 87 -4.44 3.67 7.11
N ALA A 88 -4.55 5.00 7.13
CA ALA A 88 -4.00 5.84 8.20
C ALA A 88 -4.54 5.40 9.57
N GLU A 89 -5.86 5.29 9.73
CA GLU A 89 -6.50 4.84 10.97
C GLU A 89 -6.06 3.43 11.37
N SER A 90 -5.96 2.52 10.40
CA SER A 90 -5.57 1.14 10.69
C SER A 90 -4.13 1.04 11.22
N ILE A 91 -3.20 1.82 10.65
CA ILE A 91 -1.77 1.74 11.02
C ILE A 91 -1.40 2.56 12.26
N ARG A 92 -2.28 3.44 12.78
CA ARG A 92 -2.01 4.13 14.06
C ARG A 92 -1.84 3.15 15.22
N ASN A 93 -2.51 2.00 15.16
CA ASN A 93 -2.47 0.95 16.20
C ASN A 93 -1.41 -0.14 15.93
N ARG A 94 -0.35 0.17 15.17
CA ARG A 94 0.67 -0.81 14.74
C ARG A 94 1.66 -1.25 15.82
N GLY A 95 1.56 -0.72 17.04
CA GLY A 95 2.52 -0.98 18.11
C GLY A 95 3.93 -0.57 17.70
N ASP A 96 4.91 -1.47 17.87
CA ASP A 96 6.32 -1.23 17.55
C ASP A 96 6.66 -1.37 16.07
N ALA A 97 5.71 -1.77 15.22
CA ALA A 97 5.97 -1.96 13.79
C ALA A 97 6.30 -0.64 13.11
N LYS A 98 7.32 -0.64 12.24
CA LYS A 98 7.71 0.55 11.46
C LYS A 98 6.87 0.69 10.20
N ALA A 99 6.47 1.90 9.84
CA ALA A 99 5.67 2.17 8.65
C ALA A 99 6.44 3.04 7.65
N VAL A 100 6.48 2.60 6.39
CA VAL A 100 7.06 3.35 5.25
C VAL A 100 5.95 3.62 4.24
N PHE A 101 5.81 4.89 3.82
CA PHE A 101 4.90 5.29 2.76
C PHE A 101 5.65 5.77 1.52
N ASP A 102 5.39 5.10 0.41
CA ASP A 102 5.81 5.47 -0.94
C ASP A 102 4.57 6.06 -1.65
N PRO A 103 4.41 7.40 -1.69
CA PRO A 103 3.23 8.06 -2.26
C PRO A 103 3.26 7.97 -3.79
N VAL A 104 2.80 6.82 -4.31
CA VAL A 104 2.65 6.61 -5.76
C VAL A 104 1.50 7.47 -6.29
N LEU A 105 1.84 8.66 -6.81
CA LEU A 105 0.90 9.64 -7.38
C LEU A 105 0.71 9.51 -8.90
N ALA A 106 1.67 8.90 -9.59
CA ALA A 106 1.59 8.60 -11.01
C ALA A 106 2.33 7.29 -11.34
N THR A 107 1.95 6.63 -12.42
CA THR A 107 2.70 5.49 -12.97
C THR A 107 3.97 5.97 -13.65
N SER A 108 4.89 5.05 -13.94
CA SER A 108 6.12 5.36 -14.70
C SER A 108 5.86 5.94 -16.11
N ALA A 109 4.63 5.79 -16.63
CA ALA A 109 4.18 6.39 -17.89
C ALA A 109 3.45 7.73 -17.70
N GLY A 110 3.43 8.28 -16.48
CA GLY A 110 2.81 9.57 -16.17
C GLY A 110 1.31 9.54 -15.95
N MET A 111 0.68 8.36 -15.93
CA MET A 111 -0.77 8.28 -15.68
C MET A 111 -1.06 8.51 -14.20
N PRO A 112 -2.00 9.41 -13.83
CA PRO A 112 -2.37 9.64 -12.45
C PRO A 112 -2.86 8.35 -11.77
N THR A 113 -2.54 8.18 -10.50
CA THR A 113 -2.94 6.97 -9.74
C THR A 113 -3.76 7.27 -8.50
N PHE A 114 -3.85 8.54 -8.11
CA PHE A 114 -4.69 9.03 -7.03
C PHE A 114 -5.90 9.76 -7.61
N TRP A 115 -7.10 9.25 -7.32
CA TRP A 115 -8.36 9.74 -7.85
C TRP A 115 -9.27 10.23 -6.74
N GLY A 116 -10.03 11.29 -7.01
CA GLY A 116 -11.21 11.63 -6.21
C GLY A 116 -10.98 12.51 -4.99
N GLY A 117 -9.89 13.28 -4.91
CA GLY A 117 -9.77 14.31 -3.89
C GLY A 117 -8.47 15.10 -3.91
N PRO A 118 -8.40 16.19 -3.12
CA PRO A 118 -7.17 16.97 -2.97
C PRO A 118 -6.07 16.09 -2.36
N HIS A 119 -4.82 16.28 -2.78
CA HIS A 119 -3.67 15.58 -2.20
C HIS A 119 -3.56 15.74 -0.67
N GLY A 120 -4.20 16.77 -0.10
CA GLY A 120 -4.34 16.97 1.34
C GLY A 120 -4.95 15.78 2.09
N SER A 121 -5.71 14.90 1.44
CA SER A 121 -6.22 13.67 2.07
C SER A 121 -5.12 12.64 2.39
N LEU A 122 -3.90 12.83 1.89
CA LEU A 122 -2.75 11.99 2.24
C LEU A 122 -2.05 12.49 3.52
N LEU A 123 -2.37 13.69 4.02
CA LEU A 123 -1.68 14.27 5.18
C LEU A 123 -1.85 13.41 6.44
N ASP A 124 -3.03 12.81 6.65
CA ASP A 124 -3.25 11.91 7.78
C ASP A 124 -2.38 10.65 7.70
N LEU A 125 -2.20 10.13 6.49
CA LEU A 125 -1.35 8.96 6.25
C LEU A 125 0.13 9.32 6.39
N ILE A 126 0.54 10.47 5.84
CA ILE A 126 1.88 11.05 5.99
C ILE A 126 2.23 11.22 7.47
N ALA A 127 1.31 11.77 8.27
CA ALA A 127 1.49 11.95 9.70
C ALA A 127 1.51 10.63 10.48
N ALA A 128 1.00 9.54 9.90
CA ALA A 128 0.90 8.24 10.56
C ALA A 128 2.10 7.32 10.30
N VAL A 129 3.05 7.68 9.42
CA VAL A 129 4.19 6.83 9.06
C VAL A 129 5.53 7.31 9.63
N ASP A 130 6.52 6.41 9.67
CA ASP A 130 7.87 6.69 10.18
C ASP A 130 8.81 7.23 9.09
N LEU A 131 8.56 6.90 7.82
CA LEU A 131 9.39 7.29 6.68
C LEU A 131 8.53 7.47 5.42
N ILE A 132 8.89 8.47 4.61
CA ILE A 132 8.34 8.70 3.28
C ILE A 132 9.47 8.59 2.27
N THR A 133 9.22 7.94 1.13
CA THR A 133 10.21 7.71 0.06
C THR A 133 9.72 8.24 -1.27
#